data_AF-A0A150N7F3-F1
#
_entry.id   AF-A0A150N7F3-F1
#
_cell.length_a   1.000
_cell.length_b   1.000
_cell.length_c   1.000
_cell.angle_alpha   90.00
_cell.angle_beta   90.00
_cell.angle_gamma   90.00
#
_symmetry.space_group_name_H-M   'P 1'
#
loop_
_entity.id
_entity.type
_entity.pdbx_description
1 polymer ?
#
loop_
_entity_poly.entity_id
_entity_poly.type
_entity_poly.pdbx_seq_one_letter_code
_entity_poly.pdbx_strand_id
1 'polypeptide(L)' 'MIKKRKHVANLFFQHGDDAFTVEDASGLKAADLATENDKIDLYVVDSEFNWTFVMTHESGWLGPYFSRR' A
#
# COMPACT_ATOMS: atom_id res chain seq x y z
N MET A 1 -5.64 -12.70 11.55
CA MET A 1 -4.90 -11.79 10.66
C MET A 1 -3.52 -12.38 10.40
N ILE A 2 -3.17 -12.71 9.16
CA ILE A 2 -1.86 -13.28 8.81
C ILE A 2 -0.84 -12.14 8.78
N LYS A 3 0.15 -12.13 9.68
CA LYS A 3 1.29 -11.21 9.62
C LYS A 3 2.34 -11.80 8.66
N LYS A 4 2.50 -11.23 7.47
CA LYS A 4 3.67 -11.48 6.62
C LYS A 4 4.80 -10.54 7.03
N ARG A 5 6.03 -11.06 7.10
CA ARG A 5 7.23 -10.21 7.23
C ARG A 5 7.40 -9.45 5.91
N LYS A 6 7.14 -8.15 5.94
CA LYS A 6 7.43 -7.25 4.84
C LYS A 6 8.87 -6.79 5.03
N HIS A 7 9.82 -7.43 4.36
CA HIS A 7 11.19 -6.92 4.34
C HIS A 7 11.22 -5.71 3.41
N VAL A 8 10.90 -5.92 2.14
CA VAL A 8 10.80 -4.85 1.14
C VAL A 8 9.36 -4.68 0.67
N ALA A 9 8.91 -3.45 0.49
CA ALA A 9 7.64 -3.11 -0.15
C ALA A 9 7.82 -1.98 -1.16
N ASN A 10 7.07 -2.03 -2.27
CA ASN A 10 7.03 -0.97 -3.26
C ASN A 10 5.68 -0.25 -3.21
N LEU A 11 5.73 1.08 -3.27
CA LEU A 11 4.59 1.98 -3.22
C LEU A 11 4.40 2.64 -4.58
N PHE A 12 3.16 2.67 -5.04
CA PHE A 12 2.73 3.34 -6.26
C PHE A 12 1.54 4.25 -5.96
N PHE A 13 1.51 5.43 -6.55
CA PHE A 13 0.40 6.36 -6.42
C PHE A 13 -0.39 6.38 -7.72
N GLN A 14 -1.72 6.37 -7.60
CA GLN A 14 -2.59 6.58 -8.75
C GLN A 14 -2.22 7.91 -9.44
N HIS A 15 -2.10 7.88 -10.77
CA HIS A 15 -1.66 9.01 -11.60
C HIS A 15 -0.19 9.46 -11.43
N GLY A 16 0.62 8.72 -10.66
CA GLY A 16 2.06 8.93 -10.57
C GLY A 16 2.85 7.92 -11.43
N ASP A 17 3.94 8.39 -12.01
CA ASP A 17 4.91 7.54 -12.71
C ASP A 17 6.06 7.08 -11.80
N ASP A 18 6.15 7.65 -10.60
CA ASP A 18 7.17 7.32 -9.60
C ASP A 18 6.79 6.11 -8.75
N ALA A 19 7.80 5.35 -8.35
CA ALA A 19 7.68 4.26 -7.39
C ALA A 19 8.66 4.44 -6.24
N PHE A 20 8.21 4.14 -5.02
CA PHE A 20 9.04 4.25 -3.82
C PHE A 20 9.25 2.87 -3.19
N THR A 21 10.49 2.54 -2.85
CA THR A 21 10.83 1.30 -2.16
C THR A 21 11.08 1.56 -0.69
N VAL A 22 10.45 0.77 0.16
CA VAL A 22 10.67 0.74 1.61
C VAL A 22 11.43 -0.53 1.95
N GLU A 23 12.71 -0.40 2.31
CA GLU A 23 13.63 -1.54 2.54
C GLU A 23 13.43 -2.27 3.87
N ASP A 24 12.78 -1.63 4.86
CA ASP A 24 12.32 -2.25 6.10
C ASP A 24 10.84 -1.89 6.34
N ALA A 25 9.96 -2.54 5.59
CA ALA A 25 8.52 -2.29 5.68
C ALA A 25 7.85 -3.07 6.83
N SER A 26 8.63 -3.67 7.73
CA SER A 26 8.11 -4.55 8.79
C SER A 26 7.25 -3.81 9.81
N GLY A 27 7.57 -2.53 10.03
CA GLY A 27 6.81 -1.61 10.88
C GLY A 27 5.73 -0.80 10.16
N LEU A 28 5.63 -0.88 8.83
CA LEU A 28 4.76 -0.02 8.02
C LEU A 28 3.28 -0.36 8.27
N LYS A 29 2.55 0.60 8.86
CA LYS A 29 1.11 0.52 9.12
C LYS A 29 0.33 1.31 8.08
N ALA A 30 -0.93 0.94 7.89
CA ALA A 30 -1.83 1.67 7.01
C ALA A 30 -1.96 3.16 7.41
N ALA A 31 -1.95 3.46 8.71
CA ALA A 31 -2.01 4.85 9.19
C ALA A 31 -0.79 5.70 8.78
N ASP A 32 0.37 5.07 8.53
CA ASP A 32 1.58 5.77 8.08
C ASP A 32 1.50 6.13 6.59
N LEU A 33 0.53 5.56 5.87
CA LEU A 33 0.30 5.72 4.44
C LEU A 33 -0.89 6.64 4.13
N ALA A 34 -1.54 7.19 5.16
CA ALA A 34 -2.62 8.14 4.99
C ALA A 34 -2.07 9.37 4.25
N THR A 35 -2.56 9.56 3.04
CA THR A 35 -2.23 10.73 2.21
C THR A 35 -3.17 11.87 2.57
N GLU A 36 -2.64 13.10 2.64
CA GLU A 36 -3.47 14.32 2.79
C GLU A 36 -4.35 14.56 1.54
N ASN A 37 -4.00 13.94 0.42
CA ASN A 37 -4.73 14.03 -0.83
C ASN A 37 -5.82 12.94 -0.88
N ASP A 38 -7.07 13.36 -0.69
CA ASP A 38 -8.29 12.56 -0.66
C ASP A 38 -8.76 12.09 -2.04
N LYS A 39 -7.90 12.16 -3.07
CA LYS A 39 -8.24 11.85 -4.46
C LYS A 39 -7.31 10.87 -5.15
N ILE A 40 -6.40 10.25 -4.40
CA ILE A 40 -5.44 9.29 -4.97
C ILE A 40 -5.49 7.97 -4.24
N ASP A 41 -5.54 6.88 -5.00
CA ASP A 41 -5.31 5.56 -4.46
C ASP A 41 -3.80 5.28 -4.32
N LEU A 42 -3.41 4.59 -3.26
CA LEU A 42 -2.06 4.11 -3.02
C LEU A 42 -2.04 2.58 -3.08
N TYR A 43 -1.05 2.05 -3.80
CA TYR A 43 -0.81 0.62 -3.92
C TYR A 43 0.50 0.25 -3.23
N VAL A 44 0.47 -0.77 -2.38
CA VAL A 44 1.64 -1.34 -1.72
C VAL A 44 1.76 -2.80 -2.12
N VAL A 45 2.90 -3.20 -2.66
CA VAL A 45 3.16 -4.58 -3.10
C VAL A 45 4.45 -5.11 -2.48
N ASP A 46 4.60 -6.43 -2.39
CA ASP A 46 5.93 -7.01 -2.25
C ASP A 46 6.69 -7.02 -3.58
N SER A 47 8.00 -7.20 -3.51
CA SER A 47 8.90 -7.20 -4.68
C SER A 47 8.55 -8.22 -5.76
N GLU A 48 7.86 -9.29 -5.38
CA GLU A 48 7.44 -10.36 -6.29
C GLU A 48 5.97 -10.24 -6.73
N PHE A 49 5.24 -9.20 -6.28
CA PHE A 49 3.81 -9.01 -6.57
C PHE A 49 2.94 -10.20 -6.17
N ASN A 50 3.29 -10.90 -5.09
CA ASN A 50 2.46 -11.97 -4.52
C ASN A 50 1.23 -11.41 -3.81
N TRP A 51 1.32 -10.19 -3.28
CA TRP A 51 0.20 -9.50 -2.66
C TRP A 51 0.20 -8.00 -2.96
N THR A 52 -0.99 -7.43 -2.90
CA THR A 52 -1.22 -5.99 -3.07
C THR A 52 -2.13 -5.51 -1.97
N PHE A 53 -1.68 -4.52 -1.22
CA PHE A 53 -2.52 -3.73 -0.33
C PHE A 53 -2.88 -2.43 -1.07
N VAL A 54 -4.16 -2.11 -1.13
CA VAL A 54 -4.66 -0.89 -1.78
C VAL A 54 -5.26 -0.02 -0.69
N MET A 55 -4.82 1.23 -0.59
CA MET A 55 -5.48 2.27 0.17
C MET A 55 -6.20 3.18 -0.82
N THR A 56 -7.53 3.12 -0.79
CA THR A 56 -8.40 3.92 -1.64
C THR A 56 -8.55 5.33 -1.10
N HIS A 57 -8.83 6.27 -2.00
CA HIS A 57 -9.18 7.64 -1.63
C HIS A 57 -10.57 7.77 -1.00
N GLU A 58 -11.45 6.77 -1.20
CA GLU A 58 -12.81 6.73 -0.68
C GLU A 58 -12.86 6.50 0.84
N SER A 59 -12.66 7.60 1.59
CA SER A 59 -12.68 7.62 3.04
C SER A 59 -14.03 7.13 3.60
N GLY A 60 -14.02 5.96 4.24
CA GLY A 60 -15.15 5.46 5.05
C GLY A 60 -16.24 4.68 4.31
N TRP A 61 -16.19 4.58 2.98
CA TRP A 61 -17.15 3.77 2.20
C TRP A 61 -16.51 2.49 1.66
N LEU A 62 -15.35 2.62 1.02
CA LEU A 62 -14.59 1.51 0.47
C LEU A 62 -13.21 1.53 1.12
N GLY A 63 -13.00 0.60 2.06
CA GLY A 63 -11.81 0.58 2.91
C GLY A 63 -10.58 0.02 2.21
N PRO A 64 -9.40 0.07 2.85
CA PRO A 64 -8.22 -0.51 2.25
C PRO A 64 -8.39 -2.02 2.04
N TYR A 65 -7.97 -2.50 0.88
CA TYR A 65 -8.14 -3.89 0.47
C TYR A 65 -6.82 -4.63 0.41
N PHE A 66 -6.89 -5.95 0.60
CA PHE A 66 -5.77 -6.84 0.37
C PHE A 66 -6.14 -7.82 -0.72
N SER A 67 -5.38 -7.82 -1.81
CA SER A 67 -5.46 -8.79 -2.87
C SER A 67 -4.23 -9.70 -2.82
N ARG A 68 -4.43 -10.96 -3.19
CA ARG A 68 -3.37 -11.96 -3.28
C ARG A 68 -3.55 -12.72 -4.59
N ARG A 69 -2.41 -13.05 -5.22
CA ARG A 69 -2.40 -13.96 -6.36
C ARG A 69 -2.63 -15.42 -5.93
#